data_AF-A0A3M8RKQ0-F1
#
_entry.id   AF-A0A3M8RKQ0-F1
#
_cell.length_a   1.000
_cell.length_b   1.000
_cell.length_c   1.000
_cell.angle_alpha   90.00
_cell.angle_beta   90.00
_cell.angle_gamma   90.00
#
_symmetry.space_group_name_H-M   'P 1'
#
loop_
_entity.id
_entity.type
_entity.pdbx_description
1 polymer ?
#
loop_
_entity_poly.entity_id
_entity_poly.type
_entity_poly.pdbx_seq_one_letter_code
_entity_poly.pdbx_strand_id
1 'polypeptide(L)'
;MRTNANEARDGQMTNLLIFVRTTNDLVRACPQVEEFLAFCRSRQSGSFANGRLLGAWIDEHTVTKLPQEMELQLPSNQTILLAVRETFALWGIWAVASIEPVCLETKAGMELSHDMVLDALIALARCDTGRAGRYSPVFARDTPKEQVRAEIKRLNIHYPLRIAGPIYCDPVTGGLSLQDERLCH
;
A
#
# COMPACT_ATOMS: atom_id res chain seq x y z
N MET A 1 -14.58 2.11 37.07
CA MET A 1 -13.29 2.60 36.55
C MET A 1 -13.22 2.21 35.07
N ARG A 2 -13.65 3.11 34.18
CA ARG A 2 -13.61 2.92 32.72
C ARG A 2 -12.34 3.60 32.22
N THR A 3 -11.39 2.83 31.71
CA THR A 3 -10.21 3.36 31.03
C THR A 3 -10.62 3.79 29.62
N ASN A 4 -10.86 5.09 29.45
CA ASN A 4 -10.95 5.71 28.14
C ASN A 4 -9.54 5.74 27.54
N ALA A 5 -9.15 4.69 26.82
CA ALA A 5 -7.94 4.65 25.99
C ALA A 5 -8.22 5.28 24.62
N ASN A 6 -8.85 6.46 24.60
CA ASN A 6 -9.27 7.11 23.36
C ASN A 6 -9.00 8.60 23.45
N GLU A 7 -7.75 8.97 23.69
CA GLU A 7 -7.27 10.35 23.57
C GLU A 7 -5.80 10.31 23.14
N ALA A 8 -5.52 10.97 22.01
CA ALA A 8 -4.23 11.18 21.32
C ALA A 8 -3.70 10.06 20.38
N ARG A 9 -4.46 9.71 19.33
CA ARG A 9 -3.83 9.46 18.02
C ARG A 9 -3.69 10.80 17.29
N ASP A 10 -2.77 11.61 17.79
CA ASP A 10 -2.44 12.91 17.25
C ASP A 10 -1.75 12.72 15.88
N GLY A 11 -2.41 13.15 14.79
CA GLY A 11 -1.82 13.42 13.47
C GLY A 11 -1.04 12.32 12.73
N GLN A 12 -0.92 11.09 13.25
CA GLN A 12 -0.03 10.09 12.65
C GLN A 12 -0.64 9.52 11.37
N MET A 13 0.03 9.78 10.24
CA MET A 13 -0.37 9.30 8.93
C MET A 13 -0.19 7.78 8.87
N THR A 14 -1.28 7.05 8.65
CA THR A 14 -1.26 5.58 8.52
C THR A 14 -0.84 5.20 7.10
N ASN A 15 -0.03 4.17 6.94
CA ASN A 15 0.31 3.66 5.60
C ASN A 15 -0.76 2.68 5.14
N LEU A 16 -1.22 2.81 3.89
CA LEU A 16 -2.23 1.94 3.30
C LEU A 16 -1.65 1.16 2.12
N LEU A 17 -2.07 -0.10 2.01
CA LEU A 17 -1.74 -0.97 0.90
C LEU A 17 -3.00 -1.63 0.34
N ILE A 18 -3.12 -1.65 -0.99
CA ILE A 18 -4.19 -2.37 -1.69
C ILE A 18 -3.70 -3.79 -2.02
N PHE A 19 -4.57 -4.77 -1.88
CA PHE A 19 -4.35 -6.14 -2.35
C PHE A 19 -5.41 -6.48 -3.39
N VAL A 20 -4.99 -7.00 -4.54
CA VAL A 20 -5.86 -7.42 -5.65
C VAL A 20 -5.32 -8.69 -6.30
N ARG A 21 -6.18 -9.47 -6.95
CA ARG A 21 -5.74 -10.72 -7.61
C ARG A 21 -5.03 -10.49 -8.93
N THR A 22 -5.51 -9.50 -9.68
CA THR A 22 -5.10 -9.27 -11.06
C THR A 22 -5.03 -7.77 -11.36
N THR A 23 -4.31 -7.41 -12.42
CA THR A 23 -4.30 -6.02 -12.91
C THR A 23 -5.69 -5.53 -13.32
N ASN A 24 -6.57 -6.42 -13.81
CA ASN A 24 -7.95 -6.05 -14.14
C ASN A 24 -8.78 -5.76 -12.88
N ASP A 25 -8.53 -6.49 -11.79
CA ASP A 25 -9.16 -6.20 -10.50
C ASP A 25 -8.66 -4.85 -9.96
N LEU A 26 -7.40 -4.47 -10.21
CA LEU A 26 -6.89 -3.14 -9.84
C LEU A 26 -7.66 -2.00 -10.51
N VAL A 27 -7.93 -2.10 -11.81
CA VAL A 27 -8.71 -1.10 -12.57
C VAL A 27 -10.09 -0.88 -11.92
N ARG A 28 -10.71 -1.94 -11.44
CA ARG A 28 -12.03 -1.89 -10.78
C ARG A 28 -11.94 -1.45 -9.33
N ALA A 29 -10.86 -1.82 -8.64
CA ALA A 29 -10.65 -1.50 -7.23
C ALA A 29 -10.36 -0.01 -7.02
N CYS A 30 -9.61 0.65 -7.90
CA CYS A 30 -9.27 2.07 -7.76
C CYS A 30 -10.46 2.98 -7.43
N PRO A 31 -11.55 3.03 -8.23
CA PRO A 31 -12.69 3.89 -7.92
C PRO A 31 -13.44 3.47 -6.64
N GLN A 32 -13.48 2.17 -6.32
CA GLN A 32 -14.16 1.66 -5.13
C GLN A 32 -13.38 1.96 -3.84
N VAL A 33 -12.06 1.82 -3.89
CA VAL A 33 -11.16 2.19 -2.79
C VAL A 33 -11.18 3.70 -2.58
N GLU A 34 -11.20 4.49 -3.66
CA GLU A 34 -11.38 5.95 -3.58
C GLU A 34 -12.66 6.32 -2.82
N GLU A 35 -13.81 5.76 -3.20
CA GLU A 35 -15.10 6.00 -2.55
C GLU A 35 -15.07 5.60 -1.07
N PHE A 36 -14.51 4.41 -0.78
CA PHE A 36 -14.35 3.93 0.60
C PHE A 36 -13.48 4.88 1.44
N LEU A 37 -12.32 5.30 0.94
CA LEU A 37 -11.43 6.20 1.66
C LEU A 37 -12.05 7.59 1.84
N ALA A 38 -12.78 8.09 0.84
CA ALA A 38 -13.54 9.34 0.96
C ALA A 38 -14.62 9.24 2.05
N PHE A 39 -15.32 8.11 2.12
CA PHE A 39 -16.26 7.82 3.20
C PHE A 39 -15.57 7.82 4.58
N CYS A 40 -14.44 7.12 4.74
CA CYS A 40 -13.68 7.11 5.98
C CYS A 40 -13.23 8.51 6.41
N ARG A 41 -12.72 9.33 5.47
CA ARG A 41 -12.35 10.73 5.70
C ARG A 41 -13.53 11.56 6.19
N SER A 42 -14.68 11.43 5.54
CA SER A 42 -15.89 12.21 5.90
C SER A 42 -16.39 11.93 7.32
N ARG A 43 -16.11 10.73 7.85
CA ARG A 43 -16.51 10.31 9.20
C ARG A 43 -15.40 10.40 10.24
N GLN A 44 -14.19 10.80 9.85
CA GLN A 44 -12.99 10.80 10.70
C GLN A 44 -12.81 9.47 11.44
N SER A 45 -13.09 8.35 10.75
CA SER A 45 -13.22 7.04 11.37
C SER A 45 -12.04 6.14 11.04
N GLY A 46 -11.39 5.62 12.08
CA GLY A 46 -10.38 4.56 11.99
C GLY A 46 -9.07 4.99 11.35
N SER A 47 -8.17 4.03 11.16
CA SER A 47 -6.83 4.26 10.59
C SER A 47 -6.87 4.69 9.12
N PHE A 48 -7.97 4.45 8.41
CA PHE A 48 -8.14 4.83 7.00
C PHE A 48 -8.37 6.33 6.77
N ALA A 49 -8.89 7.06 7.76
CA ALA A 49 -9.27 8.46 7.58
C ALA A 49 -8.05 9.37 7.28
N ASN A 50 -6.89 9.07 7.88
CA ASN A 50 -5.63 9.81 7.64
C ASN A 50 -4.60 8.90 6.95
N GLY A 51 -5.06 7.98 6.11
CA GLY A 51 -4.20 7.01 5.46
C GLY A 51 -3.54 7.52 4.18
N ARG A 52 -2.24 7.31 4.03
CA ARG A 52 -1.49 7.48 2.79
C ARG A 52 -1.39 6.15 2.05
N LEU A 53 -1.89 6.12 0.83
CA LEU A 53 -1.72 4.96 -0.05
C LEU A 53 -0.29 4.85 -0.57
N LEU A 54 0.36 3.71 -0.33
CA LEU A 54 1.73 3.44 -0.79
C LEU A 54 1.74 2.71 -2.13
N GLY A 55 0.79 1.80 -2.36
CA GLY A 55 0.77 0.98 -3.56
C GLY A 55 -0.35 -0.04 -3.58
N ALA A 56 -0.32 -0.89 -4.60
CA ALA A 56 -1.10 -2.11 -4.67
C ALA A 56 -0.21 -3.33 -4.90
N TRP A 57 -0.49 -4.40 -4.18
CA TRP A 57 0.07 -5.72 -4.41
C TRP A 57 -0.91 -6.55 -5.24
N ILE A 58 -0.43 -7.01 -6.40
CA ILE A 58 -1.18 -7.80 -7.37
C ILE A 58 -0.69 -9.24 -7.23
N ASP A 59 -1.49 -10.04 -6.55
CA ASP A 59 -1.23 -11.44 -6.29
C ASP A 59 -2.55 -12.20 -6.05
N GLU A 60 -2.73 -13.30 -6.78
CA GLU A 60 -3.99 -14.06 -6.79
C GLU A 60 -4.34 -14.65 -5.42
N HIS A 61 -3.31 -15.01 -4.63
CA HIS A 61 -3.48 -15.72 -3.37
C HIS A 61 -3.61 -14.76 -2.19
N THR A 62 -2.85 -13.67 -2.20
CA THR A 62 -2.76 -12.74 -1.06
C THR A 62 -4.11 -12.12 -0.70
N VAL A 63 -4.98 -11.81 -1.67
CA VAL A 63 -6.30 -11.22 -1.35
C VAL A 63 -7.22 -12.21 -0.61
N THR A 64 -7.03 -13.51 -0.80
CA THR A 64 -7.85 -14.55 -0.16
C THR A 64 -7.38 -14.89 1.25
N LYS A 65 -6.10 -14.63 1.53
CA LYS A 65 -5.45 -14.81 2.82
C LYS A 65 -4.57 -13.60 3.08
N LEU A 66 -5.18 -12.52 3.55
CA LEU A 66 -4.46 -11.30 3.82
C LEU A 66 -3.45 -11.53 4.95
N PRO A 67 -2.22 -10.98 4.82
CA PRO A 67 -1.24 -11.10 5.88
C PRO A 67 -1.76 -10.40 7.14
N GLN A 68 -1.49 -11.00 8.30
CA GLN A 68 -1.65 -10.30 9.59
C GLN A 68 -0.43 -9.43 9.87
N GLU A 69 0.74 -9.86 9.41
CA GLU A 69 2.01 -9.22 9.64
C GLU A 69 2.92 -9.44 8.43
N MET A 70 3.88 -8.53 8.23
CA MET A 70 4.91 -8.65 7.20
C MET A 70 6.27 -8.30 7.79
N GLU A 71 7.28 -9.11 7.49
CA GLU A 71 8.64 -8.87 7.93
C GLU A 71 9.37 -7.93 6.96
N LEU A 72 9.89 -6.82 7.49
CA LEU A 72 10.74 -5.88 6.79
C LEU A 72 12.19 -6.07 7.25
N GLN A 73 13.07 -6.42 6.32
CA GLN A 73 14.52 -6.42 6.57
C GLN A 73 15.08 -5.03 6.29
N LEU A 74 15.70 -4.40 7.29
CA LEU A 74 16.40 -3.14 7.12
C LEU A 74 17.84 -3.35 6.65
N PRO A 75 18.47 -2.34 6.00
CA PRO A 75 19.87 -2.39 5.62
C PRO A 75 20.85 -2.64 6.78
N SER A 76 20.43 -2.36 8.02
CA SER A 76 21.20 -2.61 9.25
C SER A 76 21.18 -4.08 9.70
N ASN A 77 20.65 -5.00 8.90
CA ASN A 77 20.32 -6.38 9.28
C ASN A 77 19.32 -6.51 10.43
N GLN A 78 18.60 -5.42 10.74
CA GLN A 78 17.51 -5.45 11.71
C GLN A 78 16.22 -5.82 11.00
N THR A 79 15.47 -6.76 11.57
CA THR A 79 14.11 -7.08 11.13
C THR A 79 13.10 -6.23 11.90
N ILE A 80 12.21 -5.56 11.18
CA ILE A 80 11.05 -4.86 11.73
C ILE A 80 9.79 -5.60 11.30
N LEU A 81 8.83 -5.73 12.20
CA LEU A 81 7.52 -6.25 11.89
C LEU A 81 6.57 -5.11 11.51
N LEU A 82 5.94 -5.24 10.35
CA LEU A 82 4.82 -4.40 9.91
C LEU A 82 3.52 -5.13 10.24
N ALA A 83 2.76 -4.64 11.20
CA ALA A 83 1.45 -5.20 11.53
C ALA A 83 0.38 -4.64 10.60
N VAL A 84 -0.51 -5.52 10.15
CA VAL A 84 -1.77 -5.16 9.51
C VAL A 84 -2.80 -4.91 10.61
N ARG A 85 -3.20 -3.65 10.81
CA ARG A 85 -4.06 -3.23 11.93
C ARG A 85 -5.54 -3.33 11.64
N GLU A 86 -5.94 -2.72 10.54
CA GLU A 86 -7.30 -2.68 10.04
C GLU A 86 -7.29 -3.10 8.59
N THR A 87 -8.32 -3.87 8.22
CA THR A 87 -8.50 -4.36 6.86
C THR A 87 -9.95 -4.17 6.48
N PHE A 88 -10.17 -3.63 5.29
CA PHE A 88 -11.46 -3.64 4.64
C PHE A 88 -11.36 -4.41 3.32
N ALA A 89 -12.26 -5.34 3.09
CA ALA A 89 -12.23 -6.19 1.91
C ALA A 89 -13.61 -6.31 1.28
N LEU A 90 -13.65 -6.28 -0.05
CA LEU A 90 -14.87 -6.49 -0.82
C LEU A 90 -14.79 -7.86 -1.51
N TRP A 91 -15.48 -8.85 -0.92
CA TRP A 91 -15.74 -10.18 -1.50
C TRP A 91 -14.51 -10.91 -2.06
N GLY A 92 -13.32 -10.70 -1.50
CA GLY A 92 -12.08 -11.32 -1.98
C GLY A 92 -11.66 -10.87 -3.39
N ILE A 93 -12.19 -9.75 -3.88
CA ILE A 93 -11.77 -9.12 -5.14
C ILE A 93 -10.60 -8.18 -4.85
N TRP A 94 -10.78 -7.32 -3.86
CA TRP A 94 -9.75 -6.43 -3.36
C TRP A 94 -9.87 -6.26 -1.85
N ALA A 95 -8.76 -5.86 -1.24
CA ALA A 95 -8.71 -5.39 0.13
C ALA A 95 -7.82 -4.15 0.24
N VAL A 96 -8.12 -3.29 1.19
CA VAL A 96 -7.24 -2.22 1.65
C VAL A 96 -6.88 -2.50 3.09
N ALA A 97 -5.60 -2.41 3.40
CA ALA A 97 -5.07 -2.68 4.73
C ALA A 97 -4.27 -1.49 5.22
N SER A 98 -4.48 -1.13 6.49
CA SER A 98 -3.60 -0.20 7.21
C SER A 98 -2.40 -0.97 7.77
N ILE A 99 -1.20 -0.51 7.46
CA ILE A 99 0.05 -1.11 7.90
C ILE A 99 0.82 -0.15 8.80
N GLU A 100 1.32 -0.68 9.92
CA GLU A 100 2.04 0.10 10.92
C GLU A 100 3.24 -0.69 11.46
N PRO A 101 4.41 -0.07 11.65
CA PRO A 101 5.53 -0.74 12.32
C PRO A 101 5.18 -1.02 13.78
N VAL A 102 5.51 -2.23 14.28
CA VAL A 102 5.16 -2.68 15.64
C VAL A 102 6.04 -2.05 16.72
N CYS A 103 7.29 -1.67 16.41
CA CYS A 103 8.21 -1.08 17.39
C CYS A 103 7.96 0.43 17.59
N LEU A 104 7.27 0.77 18.68
CA LEU A 104 7.01 2.15 19.14
C LEU A 104 8.29 2.90 19.55
N GLU A 105 9.29 2.22 20.09
CA GLU A 105 10.47 2.86 20.71
C GLU A 105 11.46 3.45 19.70
N THR A 106 11.44 2.99 18.46
CA THR A 106 12.43 3.43 17.46
C THR A 106 11.86 4.39 16.43
N LYS A 107 10.56 4.38 16.12
CA LYS A 107 10.08 4.95 14.85
C LYS A 107 8.60 5.36 14.81
N ALA A 108 8.12 6.11 15.79
CA ALA A 108 6.96 6.98 15.56
C ALA A 108 7.30 7.94 14.39
N GLY A 109 6.66 7.77 13.23
CA GLY A 109 6.90 8.60 12.04
C GLY A 109 7.89 8.06 10.99
N MET A 110 8.25 6.77 11.01
CA MET A 110 9.00 6.19 9.87
C MET A 110 8.14 6.16 8.61
N GLU A 111 8.55 6.94 7.63
CA GLU A 111 7.99 6.89 6.29
C GLU A 111 8.44 5.60 5.59
N LEU A 112 7.48 4.76 5.19
CA LEU A 112 7.76 3.55 4.44
C LEU A 112 8.01 3.91 2.97
N SER A 113 9.19 3.59 2.46
CA SER A 113 9.49 3.72 1.03
C SER A 113 8.92 2.56 0.21
N HIS A 114 8.87 2.74 -1.11
CA HIS A 114 8.47 1.66 -2.02
C HIS A 114 9.37 0.42 -1.89
N ASP A 115 10.70 0.60 -1.74
CA ASP A 115 11.63 -0.52 -1.56
C ASP A 115 11.28 -1.34 -0.32
N MET A 116 11.04 -0.68 0.81
CA MET A 116 10.71 -1.36 2.07
C MET A 116 9.41 -2.15 1.98
N VAL A 117 8.36 -1.54 1.42
CA VAL A 117 7.09 -2.24 1.21
C VAL A 117 7.28 -3.44 0.28
N LEU A 118 8.06 -3.28 -0.77
CA LEU A 118 8.29 -4.32 -1.75
C LEU A 118 9.12 -5.48 -1.19
N ASP A 119 10.15 -5.21 -0.39
CA ASP A 119 10.93 -6.22 0.32
C ASP A 119 10.03 -7.06 1.24
N ALA A 120 9.15 -6.39 2.00
CA ALA A 120 8.21 -7.05 2.89
C ALA A 120 7.19 -7.94 2.14
N LEU A 121 6.66 -7.45 1.01
CA LEU A 121 5.74 -8.21 0.15
C LEU A 121 6.42 -9.39 -0.55
N ILE A 122 7.68 -9.24 -0.95
CA ILE A 122 8.45 -10.33 -1.53
C ILE A 122 8.76 -11.39 -0.48
N ALA A 123 9.12 -10.99 0.75
CA ALA A 123 9.31 -11.92 1.85
C ALA A 123 8.03 -12.74 2.13
N LEU A 124 6.87 -12.06 2.15
CA LEU A 124 5.57 -12.71 2.28
C LEU A 124 5.30 -13.73 1.17
N ALA A 125 5.53 -13.36 -0.11
CA ALA A 125 5.23 -14.21 -1.25
C ALA A 125 6.16 -15.42 -1.41
N ARG A 126 7.38 -15.37 -0.86
CA ARG A 126 8.34 -16.50 -0.93
C ARG A 126 7.85 -17.76 -0.22
N CYS A 127 6.92 -17.64 0.71
CA CYS A 127 6.36 -18.76 1.44
C CYS A 127 5.35 -19.61 0.62
N ASP A 128 4.81 -19.08 -0.49
CA ASP A 128 3.51 -19.54 -1.00
C ASP A 128 3.43 -19.75 -2.53
N THR A 129 4.38 -20.50 -3.11
CA THR A 129 4.31 -21.07 -4.49
C THR A 129 4.67 -20.14 -5.67
N GLY A 130 5.89 -20.31 -6.20
CA GLY A 130 6.28 -20.24 -7.63
C GLY A 130 6.02 -19.00 -8.50
N ARG A 131 4.95 -18.23 -8.30
CA ARG A 131 4.60 -17.05 -9.10
C ARG A 131 4.83 -15.77 -8.30
N ALA A 132 5.49 -14.86 -8.98
CA ALA A 132 5.92 -13.60 -8.46
C ALA A 132 4.80 -12.55 -8.46
N GLY A 133 4.22 -12.23 -7.29
CA GLY A 133 3.33 -11.05 -7.18
C GLY A 133 4.02 -9.77 -7.66
N ARG A 134 3.20 -8.82 -8.15
CA ARG A 134 3.66 -7.54 -8.72
C ARG A 134 3.17 -6.37 -7.88
N TYR A 135 3.99 -5.34 -7.79
CA TYR A 135 3.72 -4.12 -7.04
C TYR A 135 3.48 -2.94 -7.97
N SER A 136 2.37 -2.25 -7.75
CA SER A 136 1.97 -1.03 -8.45
C SER A 136 2.17 0.14 -7.48
N PRO A 137 3.26 0.92 -7.61
CA PRO A 137 3.55 2.03 -6.70
C PRO A 137 2.58 3.19 -6.90
N VAL A 138 2.23 3.87 -5.81
CA VAL A 138 1.39 5.07 -5.83
C VAL A 138 2.26 6.32 -5.81
N PHE A 139 1.99 7.24 -6.74
CA PHE A 139 2.60 8.58 -6.81
C PHE A 139 1.52 9.65 -6.66
N ALA A 140 1.90 10.82 -6.17
CA ALA A 140 1.00 11.98 -6.23
C ALA A 140 0.80 12.39 -7.70
N ARG A 141 -0.42 12.76 -8.08
CA ARG A 141 -0.82 13.09 -9.45
C ARG A 141 0.01 14.22 -10.07
N ASP A 142 0.47 15.15 -9.25
CA ASP A 142 1.31 16.29 -9.59
C ASP A 142 2.81 15.96 -9.63
N THR A 143 3.21 14.73 -9.31
CA THR A 143 4.61 14.29 -9.42
C THR A 143 5.06 14.37 -10.89
N PRO A 144 6.19 15.05 -11.20
CA PRO A 144 6.70 15.14 -12.56
C PRO A 144 6.86 13.77 -13.24
N LYS A 145 6.45 13.66 -14.50
CA LYS A 145 6.49 12.39 -15.26
C LYS A 145 7.90 11.83 -15.36
N GLU A 146 8.91 12.69 -15.49
CA GLU A 146 10.32 12.30 -15.52
C GLU A 146 10.75 11.66 -14.20
N GLN A 147 10.30 12.20 -13.07
CA GLN A 147 10.59 11.68 -11.74
C GLN A 147 9.92 10.31 -11.52
N VAL A 148 8.64 10.18 -11.91
CA VAL A 148 7.94 8.88 -11.85
C VAL A 148 8.65 7.84 -12.72
N ARG A 149 9.04 8.20 -13.95
CA ARG A 149 9.78 7.30 -14.86
C ARG A 149 11.14 6.89 -14.29
N ALA A 150 11.88 7.83 -13.71
CA ALA A 150 13.17 7.56 -13.09
C ALA A 150 13.01 6.59 -11.92
N GLU A 151 11.99 6.79 -11.09
CA GLU A 151 11.72 5.94 -9.93
C GLU A 151 11.25 4.55 -10.34
N ILE A 152 10.30 4.44 -11.29
CA ILE A 152 9.89 3.16 -11.86
C ILE A 152 11.07 2.42 -12.49
N LYS A 153 11.98 3.13 -13.17
CA LYS A 153 13.20 2.53 -13.74
C LYS A 153 14.12 2.02 -12.64
N ARG A 154 14.33 2.80 -11.58
CA ARG A 154 15.12 2.40 -10.40
C ARG A 154 14.55 1.15 -9.74
N LEU A 155 13.24 1.13 -9.48
CA LEU A 155 12.55 -0.01 -8.91
C LEU A 155 12.64 -1.25 -9.81
N ASN A 156 12.49 -1.11 -11.13
CA ASN A 156 12.64 -2.24 -12.06
C ASN A 156 14.06 -2.81 -12.13
N ILE A 157 15.09 -1.97 -11.92
CA ILE A 157 16.48 -2.44 -11.84
C ILE A 157 16.69 -3.28 -10.58
N HIS A 158 16.15 -2.83 -9.45
CA HIS A 158 16.34 -3.51 -8.15
C HIS A 158 15.40 -4.72 -7.98
N TYR A 159 14.20 -4.66 -8.56
CA TYR A 159 13.17 -5.69 -8.48
C TYR A 159 12.66 -6.11 -9.87
N PRO A 160 13.49 -6.83 -10.66
CA PRO A 160 13.13 -7.21 -12.03
C PRO A 160 11.80 -7.98 -12.09
N LEU A 161 10.93 -7.57 -13.02
CA LEU A 161 9.61 -8.16 -13.28
C LEU A 161 8.59 -8.07 -12.13
N ARG A 162 8.93 -7.34 -11.05
CA ARG A 162 8.05 -7.16 -9.89
C ARG A 162 7.25 -5.87 -9.93
N ILE A 163 7.55 -4.94 -10.83
CA ILE A 163 6.87 -3.65 -10.88
C ILE A 163 5.77 -3.67 -11.95
N ALA A 164 4.58 -3.23 -11.58
CA ALA A 164 3.46 -2.95 -12.49
C ALA A 164 3.39 -1.43 -12.78
N GLY A 165 2.46 -1.00 -13.63
CA GLY A 165 2.26 0.42 -13.92
C GLY A 165 1.95 1.24 -12.67
N PRO A 166 2.27 2.55 -12.64
CA PRO A 166 2.02 3.41 -11.49
C PRO A 166 0.53 3.68 -11.28
N ILE A 167 0.15 3.90 -10.02
CA ILE A 167 -1.13 4.49 -9.61
C ILE A 167 -0.87 5.96 -9.32
N TYR A 168 -1.73 6.84 -9.79
CA TYR A 168 -1.69 8.26 -9.44
C TYR A 168 -2.81 8.56 -8.45
N CYS A 169 -2.43 9.15 -7.31
CA CYS A 169 -3.33 9.64 -6.30
C CYS A 169 -3.39 11.17 -6.36
N ASP A 170 -4.59 11.73 -6.51
CA ASP A 170 -4.82 13.16 -6.42
C ASP A 170 -4.72 13.59 -4.94
N PRO A 171 -3.77 14.45 -4.55
CA PRO A 171 -3.57 14.79 -3.15
C PRO A 171 -4.72 15.61 -2.53
N VAL A 172 -5.56 16.23 -3.37
CA VAL A 172 -6.68 17.09 -2.92
C VAL A 172 -7.95 16.26 -2.75
N THR A 173 -8.29 15.46 -3.76
CA THR A 173 -9.54 14.68 -3.78
C THR A 173 -9.36 13.27 -3.19
N GLY A 174 -8.13 12.76 -3.18
CA GLY A 174 -7.81 11.36 -2.92
C GLY A 174 -8.15 10.45 -4.10
N GLY A 175 -8.41 11.01 -5.28
CA GLY A 175 -8.84 10.27 -6.46
C GLY A 175 -7.75 9.38 -7.04
N LEU A 176 -8.10 8.14 -7.41
CA LEU A 176 -7.14 7.13 -7.87
C LEU A 176 -7.30 6.87 -9.37
N SER A 177 -6.19 6.99 -10.11
CA SER A 177 -6.17 6.73 -11.55
C SER A 177 -4.96 5.93 -11.98
N LEU A 178 -5.16 4.98 -12.88
CA LEU A 178 -4.09 4.24 -13.55
C LEU A 178 -3.68 4.99 -14.82
N GLN A 179 -2.40 4.90 -15.20
CA GLN A 179 -2.01 5.38 -16.52
C GLN A 179 -2.58 4.43 -17.58
N ASP A 180 -3.37 4.96 -18.51
CA ASP A 180 -3.70 4.22 -19.72
C ASP A 180 -2.42 4.10 -20.56
N GLU A 181 -1.90 2.87 -20.72
CA GLU A 181 -0.76 2.57 -21.59
C GLU A 181 -1.05 2.90 -23.07
N ARG A 182 -2.31 3.23 -23.41
CA ARG A 182 -2.79 3.51 -24.77
C ARG A 182 -2.49 4.92 -25.30
N LEU A 183 -1.91 5.82 -24.51
CA LEU A 183 -1.60 7.20 -24.94
C LEU A 183 -0.13 7.43 -25.31
N CYS A 184 0.64 6.35 -25.50
CA CYS A 184 2.02 6.41 -25.98
C CYS A 184 2.14 5.75 -27.36
N HIS A 185 1.46 6.29 -28.37
CA HIS A 185 1.76 6.05 -29.79
C HIS A 185 1.71 7.36 -30.56
#